data_AF-A0A7N0ZYC7-F1
#
_entry.id   AF-A0A7N0ZYC7-F1
#
_cell.length_a   1.000
_cell.length_b   1.000
_cell.length_c   1.000
_cell.angle_alpha   90.00
_cell.angle_beta   90.00
_cell.angle_gamma   90.00
#
_symmetry.space_group_name_H-M   'P 1'
#
loop_
_entity.id
_entity.type
_entity.pdbx_description
1 polymer ?
#
loop_
_entity_poly.entity_id
_entity_poly.type
_entity_poly.pdbx_seq_one_letter_code
_entity_poly.pdbx_strand_id
1 'polypeptide(L)'
;MFVSSVEPLLLANKVDLALFGHVHNYERTCAVYRGKCVGMPVKDKTGIDTYNSSNYTAPVHAIIGMAGFKLDKFPPHNLNSWSLSRHSEFGYARFHATKTDLTAQFVNANSRGVEDSFHFTR
;
A
#
# COMPACT_ATOMS: atom_id res chain seq x y z
N MET A 1 0.77 -4.22 -20.60
CA MET A 1 1.97 -3.53 -21.08
C MET A 1 2.76 -2.88 -19.94
N PHE A 2 2.15 -2.04 -19.08
CA PHE A 2 2.88 -1.46 -17.93
C PHE A 2 3.34 -2.51 -16.90
N VAL A 3 2.41 -3.27 -16.32
CA VAL A 3 2.72 -4.26 -15.27
C VAL A 3 3.77 -5.27 -15.74
N SER A 4 3.58 -5.86 -16.93
CA SER A 4 4.50 -6.83 -17.52
C SER A 4 5.93 -6.32 -17.72
N SER A 5 6.10 -5.01 -17.90
CA SER A 5 7.42 -4.39 -18.13
C SER A 5 8.06 -3.83 -16.87
N VAL A 6 7.25 -3.34 -15.92
CA VAL A 6 7.73 -2.62 -14.73
C VAL A 6 7.80 -3.52 -13.51
N GLU A 7 6.85 -4.43 -13.31
CA GLU A 7 6.80 -5.32 -12.15
C GLU A 7 8.09 -6.16 -11.98
N PRO A 8 8.71 -6.72 -13.04
CA PRO A 8 10.00 -7.41 -12.90
C PRO A 8 11.14 -6.50 -12.42
N LEU A 9 11.13 -5.22 -12.80
CA LEU A 9 12.15 -4.26 -12.40
C LEU A 9 11.99 -3.85 -10.94
N LEU A 10 10.75 -3.67 -10.46
CA LEU A 10 10.48 -3.38 -9.05
C LEU A 10 10.97 -4.52 -8.15
N LEU A 11 10.72 -5.77 -8.57
CA LEU A 11 11.19 -6.96 -7.87
C LEU A 11 12.72 -7.06 -7.88
N ALA A 12 13.35 -6.90 -9.05
CA ALA A 12 14.81 -7.02 -9.20
C ALA A 12 15.58 -5.98 -8.36
N ASN A 13 15.03 -4.79 -8.19
CA ASN A 13 15.62 -3.70 -7.40
C ASN A 13 15.15 -3.68 -5.94
N LYS A 14 14.41 -4.70 -5.50
CA LYS A 14 13.89 -4.83 -4.13
C LYS A 14 13.14 -3.59 -3.66
N VAL A 15 12.28 -3.03 -4.51
CA VAL A 15 11.44 -1.89 -4.13
C VAL A 15 10.48 -2.32 -3.01
N ASP A 16 10.52 -1.61 -1.88
CA ASP A 16 9.63 -1.89 -0.74
C ASP A 16 8.18 -1.46 -1.03
N LEU A 17 8.01 -0.23 -1.53
CA LEU A 17 6.71 0.41 -1.73
C LEU A 17 6.65 1.15 -3.07
N ALA A 18 5.63 0.85 -3.88
CA ALA A 18 5.31 1.55 -5.12
C ALA A 18 4.00 2.35 -4.96
N LEU A 19 4.04 3.65 -5.27
CA LEU A 19 2.92 4.57 -5.09
C LEU A 19 2.28 4.94 -6.42
N PHE A 20 0.95 4.93 -6.49
CA PHE A 20 0.18 5.24 -7.69
C PHE A 20 -0.93 6.24 -7.39
N GLY A 21 -1.28 7.06 -8.38
CA GLY A 21 -2.49 7.89 -8.36
C GLY A 21 -3.52 7.36 -9.35
N HIS A 22 -4.09 8.26 -10.15
CA HIS A 22 -5.09 7.99 -11.21
C HIS A 22 -6.46 7.52 -10.71
N VAL A 23 -6.51 6.46 -9.91
CA VAL A 23 -7.75 6.02 -9.25
C VAL A 23 -7.96 6.88 -8.01
N HIS A 24 -9.12 7.52 -7.90
CA HIS A 24 -9.42 8.49 -6.86
C HIS A 24 -9.92 7.83 -5.58
N ASN A 25 -9.10 6.97 -5.01
CA ASN A 25 -9.31 6.34 -3.71
C ASN A 25 -7.95 5.99 -3.07
N TYR A 26 -8.00 5.31 -1.93
CA TYR A 26 -6.84 4.71 -1.29
C TYR A 26 -6.99 3.19 -1.28
N GLU A 27 -5.92 2.49 -1.67
CA GLU A 27 -5.86 1.04 -1.61
C GLU A 27 -4.43 0.60 -1.31
N ARG A 28 -4.26 -0.37 -0.41
CA ARG A 28 -2.97 -1.00 -0.12
C ARG A 28 -3.04 -2.49 -0.41
N THR A 29 -2.00 -3.01 -1.05
CA THR A 29 -1.85 -4.44 -1.32
C THR A 29 -1.05 -5.17 -0.24
N CYS A 30 -1.07 -6.50 -0.27
CA CYS A 30 0.01 -7.33 0.29
C CYS A 30 1.30 -7.14 -0.53
N ALA A 31 2.40 -7.81 -0.15
CA ALA A 31 3.56 -7.92 -1.05
C ALA A 31 3.16 -8.81 -2.24
N VAL A 32 3.02 -8.22 -3.42
CA VAL A 32 2.34 -8.84 -4.57
C VAL A 32 3.29 -8.97 -5.75
N TYR A 33 3.25 -10.14 -6.40
CA TYR A 33 3.94 -10.37 -7.66
C TYR A 33 3.08 -11.26 -8.56
N ARG A 34 2.92 -10.87 -9.82
CA ARG A 34 2.08 -11.56 -10.83
C ARG A 34 0.65 -11.81 -10.32
N GLY A 35 0.09 -10.82 -9.64
CA GLY A 35 -1.28 -10.86 -9.11
C GLY A 35 -1.50 -11.82 -7.93
N LYS A 36 -0.44 -12.29 -7.27
CA LYS A 36 -0.53 -13.16 -6.09
C LYS A 36 0.21 -12.54 -4.91
N CYS A 37 -0.37 -12.66 -3.71
CA CYS A 37 0.39 -12.37 -2.49
C CYS A 37 1.52 -13.38 -2.36
N VAL A 38 2.75 -12.88 -2.31
CA VAL A 38 3.95 -13.66 -2.03
C VAL A 38 4.57 -13.27 -0.68
N GLY A 39 4.01 -12.26 -0.01
CA GLY A 39 4.29 -11.93 1.38
C GLY A 39 3.09 -11.23 2.02
N MET A 40 2.78 -11.63 3.25
CA MET A 40 1.75 -11.00 4.08
C MET A 40 2.42 -10.20 5.20
N PRO A 41 1.85 -9.04 5.61
CA PRO A 41 2.35 -8.34 6.78
C PRO A 41 2.12 -9.17 8.04
N VAL A 42 2.99 -8.95 9.03
CA VAL A 42 2.78 -9.45 10.40
C VAL A 42 2.34 -8.27 11.26
N LYS A 43 1.38 -8.50 12.16
CA LYS A 43 0.96 -7.50 13.14
C LYS A 43 2.03 -7.34 14.21
N ASP A 44 2.52 -6.12 14.42
CA ASP A 44 3.40 -5.83 15.55
C ASP A 44 2.63 -5.80 16.89
N LYS A 45 3.34 -5.51 17.99
CA LYS A 45 2.75 -5.42 19.33
C LYS A 45 1.66 -4.35 19.47
N THR A 46 1.62 -3.38 18.55
CA THR A 46 0.64 -2.29 18.53
C THR A 46 -0.52 -2.58 17.57
N GLY A 47 -0.48 -3.71 16.86
CA GLY A 47 -1.49 -4.09 15.86
C GLY A 47 -1.29 -3.43 14.49
N ILE A 48 -0.11 -2.86 14.22
CA ILE A 48 0.24 -2.25 12.93
C ILE A 48 0.83 -3.31 12.00
N ASP A 49 0.45 -3.26 10.73
CA ASP A 49 0.99 -4.16 9.70
C ASP A 49 2.46 -3.86 9.46
N THR A 50 3.30 -4.89 9.58
CA THR A 50 4.76 -4.79 9.47
C THR A 50 5.28 -5.68 8.35
N TYR A 51 6.13 -5.12 7.49
CA TYR A 51 6.88 -5.83 6.47
C TYR A 51 8.36 -5.84 6.82
N ASN A 52 9.01 -7.00 6.72
CA ASN A 52 10.45 -7.12 6.94
C ASN A 52 11.18 -7.03 5.60
N SER A 53 11.81 -5.89 5.33
CA SER A 53 12.57 -5.63 4.11
C SER A 53 13.89 -6.42 4.04
N SER A 54 14.41 -6.88 5.18
CA SER A 54 15.55 -7.81 5.21
C SER A 54 15.18 -9.22 4.71
N ASN A 55 13.90 -9.61 4.84
CA ASN A 55 13.33 -10.82 4.21
C ASN A 55 12.40 -10.44 3.04
N TYR A 56 12.97 -9.69 2.09
CA TYR A 56 12.24 -9.19 0.93
C TYR A 56 11.61 -10.31 0.09
N THR A 57 10.33 -10.14 -0.27
CA THR A 57 9.57 -11.05 -1.13
C THR A 57 9.11 -10.38 -2.43
N ALA A 58 8.40 -9.27 -2.32
CA ALA A 58 7.87 -8.48 -3.44
C ALA A 58 7.53 -7.06 -2.97
N PRO A 59 7.36 -6.08 -3.89
CA PRO A 59 6.88 -4.76 -3.52
C PRO A 59 5.45 -4.82 -2.95
N VAL A 60 5.18 -3.93 -2.00
CA VAL A 60 3.82 -3.50 -1.67
C VAL A 60 3.44 -2.37 -2.62
N HIS A 61 2.19 -2.36 -3.07
CA HIS A 61 1.65 -1.30 -3.91
C HIS A 61 0.60 -0.52 -3.12
N ALA A 62 0.59 0.81 -3.26
CA ALA A 62 -0.43 1.65 -2.68
C ALA A 62 -0.97 2.66 -3.71
N ILE A 63 -2.29 2.74 -3.82
CA ILE A 63 -3.00 3.81 -4.50
C ILE A 63 -3.21 4.94 -3.49
N ILE A 64 -2.82 6.15 -3.86
CA ILE A 64 -2.90 7.38 -3.06
C ILE A 64 -3.56 8.53 -3.85
N GLY A 65 -4.59 8.24 -4.64
CA GLY A 65 -5.23 9.20 -5.56
C GLY A 65 -6.39 10.00 -4.96
N MET A 66 -6.63 9.88 -3.66
CA MET A 66 -7.78 10.41 -2.92
C MET A 66 -7.69 11.89 -2.49
N ALA A 67 -6.94 12.74 -3.21
CA ALA A 67 -6.56 14.07 -2.74
C ALA A 67 -7.63 15.18 -2.89
N GLY A 68 -8.69 14.99 -3.68
CA GLY A 68 -9.72 16.04 -3.81
C GLY A 68 -10.64 16.04 -5.05
N PHE A 69 -10.45 15.14 -6.02
CA PHE A 69 -11.40 14.97 -7.12
C PHE A 69 -12.55 14.00 -6.77
N LYS A 70 -13.53 13.77 -7.63
CA LYS A 70 -14.59 12.78 -7.39
C LYS A 70 -14.01 11.40 -7.03
N LEU A 71 -14.43 10.87 -5.88
CA LEU A 71 -13.98 9.57 -5.36
C LEU A 71 -14.50 8.39 -6.20
N ASP A 72 -13.64 7.40 -6.39
CA ASP A 72 -13.94 6.15 -7.08
C ASP A 72 -14.34 5.05 -6.09
N LYS A 73 -15.52 4.46 -6.32
CA LYS A 73 -16.02 3.35 -5.49
C LYS A 73 -15.34 2.03 -5.87
N PHE A 74 -15.13 1.18 -4.87
CA PHE A 74 -14.71 -0.20 -5.10
C PHE A 74 -15.83 -1.05 -5.67
N PRO A 75 -15.51 -2.10 -6.47
CA PRO A 75 -16.51 -3.04 -6.95
C PRO A 75 -17.16 -3.79 -5.76
N PRO A 76 -18.46 -4.09 -5.83
CA PRO A 76 -19.18 -4.75 -4.73
C PRO A 76 -18.81 -6.22 -4.56
N HIS A 77 -18.23 -6.85 -5.59
CA HIS A 77 -17.89 -8.27 -5.63
C HIS A 77 -16.52 -8.48 -6.29
N ASN A 78 -15.96 -9.69 -6.19
CA ASN A 78 -14.67 -10.09 -6.79
C ASN A 78 -13.48 -9.27 -6.29
N LEU A 79 -13.38 -9.17 -4.97
CA LEU A 79 -12.26 -8.49 -4.33
C LEU A 79 -11.05 -9.40 -4.40
N ASN A 80 -9.98 -8.92 -5.03
CA ASN A 80 -8.77 -9.70 -5.14
C ASN A 80 -8.16 -9.92 -3.76
N SER A 81 -7.65 -11.13 -3.51
CA SER A 81 -7.02 -11.48 -2.22
C SER A 81 -5.77 -10.66 -1.90
N TRP A 82 -5.20 -9.97 -2.89
CA TRP A 82 -4.06 -9.09 -2.70
C TRP A 82 -4.40 -7.71 -2.15
N SER A 83 -5.67 -7.33 -2.11
CA SER A 83 -6.12 -6.04 -1.58
C SER A 83 -6.38 -6.14 -0.07
N LEU A 84 -5.58 -5.44 0.74
CA LEU A 84 -5.62 -5.54 2.20
C LEU A 84 -6.38 -4.40 2.88
N SER A 85 -6.28 -3.18 2.34
CA SER A 85 -6.93 -1.99 2.88
C SER A 85 -7.48 -1.14 1.75
N ARG A 86 -8.70 -0.62 1.92
CA ARG A 86 -9.45 0.09 0.88
C ARG A 86 -10.35 1.15 1.47
N HIS A 87 -10.17 2.36 0.98
CA HIS A 87 -10.81 3.54 1.51
C HIS A 87 -11.23 4.44 0.34
N SER A 88 -12.52 4.76 0.27
CA SER A 88 -13.09 5.69 -0.72
C SER A 88 -13.47 6.99 0.00
N GLU A 89 -12.49 7.60 0.65
CA GLU A 89 -12.60 8.82 1.42
C GLU A 89 -11.49 9.80 1.00
N PHE A 90 -11.77 11.10 1.10
CA PHE A 90 -10.76 12.12 0.88
C PHE A 90 -9.67 12.08 1.97
N GLY A 91 -8.43 12.28 1.56
CA GLY A 91 -7.32 12.33 2.51
C GLY A 91 -5.97 12.43 1.82
N TYR A 92 -4.92 12.10 2.57
CA TYR A 92 -3.55 12.14 2.08
C TYR A 92 -2.72 11.02 2.69
N ALA A 93 -1.68 10.62 1.97
CA ALA A 93 -0.68 9.70 2.48
C ALA A 93 0.37 10.47 3.29
N ARG A 94 0.72 9.97 4.48
CA ARG A 94 1.79 10.52 5.33
C ARG A 94 2.88 9.48 5.50
N PHE A 95 4.11 9.88 5.20
CA PHE A 95 5.29 9.02 5.30
C PHE A 95 6.28 9.58 6.32
N HIS A 96 6.85 8.69 7.13
CA HIS A 96 7.98 8.98 8.00
C HIS A 96 9.06 7.93 7.76
N ALA A 97 10.26 8.35 7.38
CA ALA A 97 11.33 7.45 6.95
C ALA A 97 12.64 7.72 7.69
N THR A 98 13.28 6.64 8.12
CA THR A 98 14.68 6.59 8.57
C THR A 98 15.47 5.67 7.62
N LYS A 99 16.72 5.37 7.94
CA LYS A 99 17.52 4.40 7.15
C LYS A 99 17.03 2.95 7.30
N THR A 100 16.29 2.65 8.36
CA THR A 100 15.90 1.28 8.74
C THR A 100 14.39 1.10 8.85
N ASP A 101 13.64 2.20 8.83
CA ASP A 101 12.21 2.19 9.09
C ASP A 101 11.49 3.11 8.11
N LEU A 102 10.36 2.67 7.58
CA LEU A 102 9.43 3.48 6.81
C LEU A 102 8.02 3.25 7.33
N THR A 103 7.40 4.28 7.90
CA THR A 103 5.99 4.27 8.29
C THR A 103 5.17 4.98 7.23
N ALA A 104 4.10 4.34 6.76
CA ALA A 104 3.15 4.86 5.80
C ALA A 104 1.74 4.86 6.39
N GLN A 105 1.03 5.96 6.23
CA GLN A 105 -0.31 6.16 6.79
C GLN A 105 -1.26 6.78 5.79
N PHE A 106 -2.51 6.35 5.80
CA PHE A 106 -3.62 7.09 5.20
C PHE A 106 -4.30 7.96 6.28
N VAL A 107 -4.34 9.27 6.06
CA VAL A 107 -5.00 10.23 6.95
C VAL A 107 -6.25 10.79 6.25
N ASN A 108 -7.42 10.57 6.85
CA ASN A 108 -8.69 11.07 6.34
C ASN A 108 -8.79 12.58 6.51
N ALA A 109 -9.15 13.31 5.46
CA ALA A 109 -9.22 14.77 5.45
C ALA A 109 -10.33 15.34 6.33
N ASN A 110 -11.43 14.60 6.51
CA ASN A 110 -12.58 15.01 7.31
C ASN A 110 -12.38 14.71 8.80
N SER A 111 -12.11 13.45 9.14
CA SER A 111 -11.95 13.03 10.53
C SER A 111 -10.60 13.41 11.13
N ARG A 112 -9.59 13.67 10.28
CA ARG A 112 -8.17 13.83 10.66
C ARG A 112 -7.56 12.58 11.32
N GLY A 113 -8.28 11.47 11.33
CA GLY A 113 -7.84 10.18 11.85
C GLY A 113 -6.95 9.43 10.87
N VAL A 114 -6.12 8.55 11.41
CA VAL A 114 -5.37 7.56 10.62
C VAL A 114 -6.29 6.36 10.40
N GLU A 115 -6.58 6.05 9.14
CA GLU A 115 -7.49 4.95 8.77
C GLU A 115 -6.76 3.70 8.31
N ASP A 116 -5.53 3.84 7.79
CA ASP A 116 -4.61 2.72 7.58
C ASP A 116 -3.19 3.12 7.99
N SER A 117 -2.45 2.18 8.54
CA SER A 117 -1.07 2.35 8.97
C SER A 117 -0.31 1.04 8.80
N PHE A 118 0.87 1.14 8.18
CA PHE A 118 1.78 0.02 7.99
C PHE A 118 3.21 0.53 7.99
N HIS A 119 4.16 -0.34 8.30
CA HIS A 119 5.57 0.01 8.27
C HIS A 119 6.44 -1.07 7.63
N PHE A 120 7.60 -0.66 7.15
CA PHE A 120 8.68 -1.52 6.70
C PHE A 120 9.84 -1.38 7.68
N THR A 121 10.41 -2.51 8.10
CA THR A 121 11.58 -2.58 8.98
C THR A 121 12.70 -3.33 8.29
N ARG A 122 13.95 -2.92 8.54
CA ARG A 122 15.15 -3.55 8.00
C ARG A 122 16.05 -4.10 9.09
#